data_AF-A0A1W6R687-F1
#
_entry.id   AF-A0A1W6R687-F1
#
_cell.length_a   1.000
_cell.length_b   1.000
_cell.length_c   1.000
_cell.angle_alpha   90.00
_cell.angle_beta   90.00
_cell.angle_gamma   90.00
#
_symmetry.space_group_name_H-M   'P 1'
#
loop_
_entity.id
_entity.type
_entity.pdbx_description
1 polymer ?
#
loop_
_entity_poly.entity_id
_entity_poly.type
_entity_poly.pdbx_seq_one_letter_code
_entity_poly.pdbx_strand_id
1 'polypeptide(L)'
;MVVLFFVFFVFFLFGCVVYFFNCGLLNKFGVSGFEWCSSYECGFFPAMISLDCFSFTYFSLLVVFVIFDLEVSLLLNMPFQGILFGNFWYYYFFLLVMFFGFVIELFSGYVRWVY
;
A
#
# COMPACT_ATOMS: atom_id res chain seq x y z
N MET A 1 -0.94 36.61 -3.82
CA MET A 1 0.25 36.67 -2.94
C MET A 1 -0.10 36.40 -1.47
N VAL A 2 -1.06 37.10 -0.86
CA VAL A 2 -1.46 36.89 0.55
C VAL A 2 -1.91 35.44 0.87
N VAL A 3 -2.71 34.82 0.00
CA VAL A 3 -3.16 33.42 0.17
C VAL A 3 -1.98 32.45 0.21
N LEU A 4 -0.95 32.69 -0.60
CA LEU A 4 0.24 31.84 -0.68
C LEU A 4 1.06 31.94 0.61
N PHE A 5 1.21 33.13 1.19
CA PHE A 5 1.81 33.31 2.52
C PHE A 5 1.02 32.62 3.63
N PHE A 6 -0.31 32.67 3.58
CA PHE A 6 -1.15 31.99 4.57
C PHE A 6 -0.96 30.46 4.52
N VAL A 7 -0.91 29.88 3.32
CA VAL A 7 -0.65 28.44 3.16
C VAL A 7 0.72 28.06 3.73
N PHE A 8 1.78 28.81 3.42
CA PHE A 8 3.11 28.56 4.00
C PHE A 8 3.13 28.66 5.53
N PHE A 9 2.41 29.62 6.10
CA PHE A 9 2.32 29.78 7.55
C PHE A 9 1.64 28.58 8.22
N VAL A 10 0.56 28.07 7.63
CA VAL A 10 -0.13 26.87 8.14
C VAL A 10 0.77 25.64 8.10
N PHE A 11 1.49 25.42 6.99
CA PHE A 11 2.44 24.30 6.89
C PHE A 11 3.60 24.43 7.88
N PHE A 12 4.11 25.63 8.12
CA PHE A 12 5.16 25.88 9.09
C PHE A 12 4.71 25.55 10.51
N LEU A 13 3.51 25.99 10.92
CA LEU A 13 2.95 25.66 12.23
C LEU A 13 2.79 24.15 12.43
N PHE A 14 2.29 23.45 11.40
CA PHE A 14 2.17 22.00 11.46
C PHE A 14 3.54 21.32 11.61
N GLY A 15 4.56 21.78 10.88
CA GLY A 15 5.94 21.32 11.01
C GLY A 15 6.52 21.53 12.41
N CYS A 16 6.24 22.68 13.05
CA CYS A 16 6.68 22.95 14.42
C CYS A 16 6.05 21.98 15.43
N VAL A 17 4.76 21.68 15.29
CA VAL A 17 4.06 20.72 16.17
C VAL A 17 4.68 19.33 16.03
N VAL A 18 4.87 18.85 14.80
CA VAL A 18 5.49 17.54 14.54
C VAL A 18 6.92 17.49 15.09
N TYR A 19 7.72 18.53 14.87
CA TYR A 19 9.09 18.62 15.38
C TYR A 19 9.14 18.60 16.90
N PHE A 20 8.21 19.29 17.57
CA PHE A 20 8.12 19.30 19.03
C PHE A 20 7.87 17.90 19.60
N PHE A 21 6.90 17.16 19.05
CA PHE A 21 6.62 15.78 19.48
C PHE A 21 7.75 14.80 19.14
N ASN A 22 8.49 15.04 18.06
CA ASN A 22 9.66 14.25 17.68
C ASN A 22 10.96 14.73 18.34
N CYS A 23 10.89 15.74 19.21
CA CYS A 23 12.08 16.25 19.87
C CYS A 23 12.68 15.14 20.73
N GLY A 24 13.90 14.70 20.36
CA GLY A 24 14.61 13.62 21.05
C GLY A 24 14.82 13.87 22.55
N LEU A 25 14.68 15.12 23.00
CA LEU A 25 14.68 15.50 24.41
C LEU A 25 13.53 14.85 25.19
N LEU A 26 12.32 14.79 24.63
CA LEU A 26 11.17 14.09 25.25
C LEU A 26 11.35 12.58 25.21
N ASN A 27 11.89 12.05 24.11
CA ASN A 27 12.09 10.60 23.94
C ASN A 27 13.18 10.05 24.88
N LYS A 28 14.16 10.86 25.29
CA LYS A 28 15.26 10.44 26.18
C LYS A 28 14.89 10.36 27.65
N PHE A 29 13.74 10.91 28.08
CA PHE A 29 13.32 10.87 29.49
C PHE A 29 12.82 9.50 29.94
N GLY A 30 12.52 8.59 29.02
CA GLY A 30 12.31 7.18 29.34
C GLY A 30 13.65 6.45 29.40
N VAL A 31 14.05 5.96 30.57
CA VAL A 31 15.11 4.95 30.67
C VAL A 31 14.53 3.67 30.06
N SER A 32 14.70 3.51 28.75
CA SER A 32 14.36 2.27 28.05
C SER A 32 15.39 1.22 28.47
N GLY A 33 15.03 0.38 29.45
CA GLY A 33 15.81 -0.81 29.77
C GLY A 33 16.00 -1.67 28.52
N PHE A 34 17.12 -2.39 28.44
CA PHE A 34 17.49 -3.21 27.28
C PHE A 34 16.37 -4.20 26.85
N GLU A 35 15.53 -4.60 27.81
CA GLU A 35 14.35 -5.47 27.63
C GLU A 35 13.25 -4.85 26.75
N TRP A 36 13.11 -3.52 26.76
CA TRP A 36 12.14 -2.80 25.91
C TRP A 36 12.69 -2.55 24.51
N CYS A 37 14.01 -2.60 24.33
CA CYS A 37 14.68 -2.39 23.05
C CYS A 37 15.03 -3.70 22.32
N SER A 38 14.82 -4.86 22.95
CA SER A 38 15.03 -6.17 22.33
C SER A 38 13.78 -6.64 21.58
N SER A 39 13.98 -7.41 20.50
CA SER A 39 12.88 -8.09 19.79
C SER A 39 12.07 -8.98 20.73
N TYR A 40 10.75 -9.02 20.54
CA TYR A 40 9.86 -9.84 21.36
C TYR A 40 10.04 -11.32 21.01
N GLU A 41 10.80 -12.05 21.84
CA GLU A 41 11.09 -13.47 21.69
C GLU A 41 10.44 -14.30 22.81
N CYS A 42 9.31 -13.83 23.38
CA CYS A 42 8.63 -14.50 24.50
C CYS A 42 9.55 -14.86 25.69
N GLY A 43 10.61 -14.07 25.93
CA GLY A 43 11.58 -14.29 27.02
C GLY A 43 12.73 -15.26 26.71
N PHE A 44 12.85 -15.75 25.48
CA PHE A 44 13.97 -16.58 25.04
C PHE A 44 15.15 -15.74 24.52
N PHE A 45 16.36 -16.29 24.60
CA PHE A 45 17.52 -15.68 23.94
C PHE A 45 17.30 -15.66 22.43
N PRO A 46 17.63 -14.56 21.72
CA PRO A 46 17.44 -14.47 20.29
C PRO A 46 18.34 -15.48 19.60
N ALA A 47 17.78 -16.64 19.30
CA ALA A 47 18.43 -17.66 18.51
C ALA A 47 18.08 -17.34 17.06
N MET A 48 19.10 -16.89 16.34
CA MET A 48 19.20 -16.76 14.89
C MET A 48 18.93 -15.37 14.31
N ILE A 49 19.73 -15.09 13.28
CA ILE A 49 19.55 -13.98 12.34
C ILE A 49 18.14 -14.08 11.76
N SER A 50 17.39 -12.97 11.79
CA SER A 50 16.15 -12.81 11.05
C SER A 50 16.45 -12.91 9.55
N LEU A 51 16.54 -14.13 9.04
CA LEU A 51 16.50 -14.38 7.61
C LEU A 51 15.07 -14.04 7.20
N ASP A 52 14.91 -12.91 6.54
CA ASP A 52 13.69 -12.62 5.79
C ASP A 52 13.57 -13.66 4.69
N CYS A 53 12.97 -14.80 5.04
CA CYS A 53 12.50 -15.79 4.08
C CYS A 53 11.37 -15.15 3.30
N PHE A 54 11.73 -14.40 2.26
CA PHE A 54 10.78 -13.78 1.37
C PHE A 54 9.98 -14.88 0.67
N SER A 55 8.69 -14.96 0.98
CA SER A 55 7.80 -15.90 0.30
C SER A 55 7.41 -15.36 -1.07
N PHE A 56 7.62 -16.16 -2.10
CA PHE A 56 7.19 -15.87 -3.48
C PHE A 56 5.67 -15.63 -3.60
N THR A 57 4.88 -16.09 -2.62
CA THR A 57 3.43 -15.85 -2.57
C THR A 57 3.07 -14.38 -2.39
N TYR A 58 3.85 -13.62 -1.62
CA TYR A 58 3.62 -12.17 -1.46
C TYR A 58 3.98 -11.41 -2.72
N PHE A 59 5.03 -11.86 -3.41
CA PHE A 59 5.43 -11.28 -4.68
C PHE A 59 4.37 -11.45 -5.76
N SER A 60 3.83 -12.67 -5.92
CA SER A 60 2.78 -12.92 -6.92
C SER A 60 1.55 -12.07 -6.64
N LEU A 61 1.10 -11.98 -5.38
CA LEU A 61 -0.03 -11.13 -5.00
C LEU A 61 0.19 -9.64 -5.33
N LEU A 62 1.41 -9.12 -5.12
CA LEU A 62 1.73 -7.73 -5.46
C LEU A 62 1.62 -7.50 -6.97
N VAL A 63 2.12 -8.42 -7.79
CA VAL A 63 2.03 -8.32 -9.25
C VAL A 63 0.57 -8.35 -9.72
N VAL A 64 -0.25 -9.27 -9.20
CA VAL A 64 -1.70 -9.32 -9.51
C VAL A 64 -2.37 -8.01 -9.14
N PHE A 65 -2.08 -7.48 -7.95
CA PHE A 65 -2.64 -6.22 -7.47
C PHE A 65 -2.31 -5.05 -8.39
N VAL A 66 -1.06 -4.92 -8.82
CA VAL A 66 -0.64 -3.83 -9.73
C VAL A 66 -1.32 -3.94 -11.10
N ILE A 67 -1.46 -5.15 -11.65
CA ILE A 67 -2.13 -5.36 -12.93
C ILE A 67 -3.62 -5.01 -12.81
N PHE A 68 -4.29 -5.48 -11.75
CA PHE A 68 -5.72 -5.21 -11.54
C PHE A 68 -6.00 -3.72 -11.29
N ASP A 69 -5.11 -3.00 -10.60
CA ASP A 69 -5.23 -1.55 -10.39
C ASP A 69 -5.09 -0.76 -11.71
N LEU A 70 -4.19 -1.20 -12.59
CA LEU A 70 -4.05 -0.64 -13.94
C LEU A 70 -5.33 -0.87 -14.76
N GLU A 71 -5.88 -2.08 -14.72
CA GLU A 71 -7.11 -2.45 -15.41
C GLU A 71 -8.33 -1.62 -14.93
N VAL A 72 -8.47 -1.43 -13.63
CA VAL A 72 -9.53 -0.57 -13.05
C VAL A 72 -9.33 0.90 -13.43
N SER A 73 -8.09 1.38 -13.44
CA SER A 73 -7.76 2.75 -13.87
C SER A 73 -8.19 3.03 -15.31
N LEU A 74 -8.10 2.03 -16.21
CA LEU A 74 -8.59 2.14 -17.60
C LEU A 74 -10.13 2.20 -17.67
N LEU A 75 -10.83 1.48 -16.77
CA LEU A 75 -12.30 1.51 -16.68
C LEU A 75 -12.85 2.80 -16.07
N LEU A 76 -12.07 3.54 -15.29
CA LEU A 76 -12.51 4.76 -14.60
C LEU A 76 -13.05 5.84 -15.55
N ASN A 77 -12.61 5.84 -16.81
CA ASN A 77 -13.10 6.79 -17.82
C ASN A 77 -14.48 6.44 -18.40
N MET A 78 -14.96 5.21 -18.20
CA MET A 78 -16.26 4.72 -18.71
C MET A 78 -17.46 5.58 -18.25
N PRO A 79 -17.66 5.89 -16.96
CA PRO A 79 -18.82 6.68 -16.51
C PRO A 79 -18.83 8.13 -17.01
N PHE A 80 -17.66 8.68 -17.39
CA PHE A 80 -17.57 10.02 -17.94
C PHE A 80 -18.00 10.09 -19.41
N GLN A 81 -18.08 8.95 -20.10
CA GLN A 81 -18.55 8.87 -21.48
C GLN A 81 -20.06 8.68 -21.49
N GLY A 82 -20.78 9.58 -22.15
CA GLY A 82 -22.24 9.55 -22.22
C GLY A 82 -22.79 8.26 -22.86
N ILE A 83 -24.03 7.90 -22.48
CA ILE A 83 -24.76 6.67 -22.88
C ILE A 83 -24.88 6.44 -24.40
N LEU A 84 -24.70 7.48 -25.22
CA LEU A 84 -24.88 7.45 -26.67
C LEU A 84 -23.59 7.14 -27.47
N PHE A 85 -22.49 6.81 -26.81
CA PHE A 85 -21.25 6.48 -27.51
C PHE A 85 -21.22 5.05 -28.04
N GLY A 86 -20.88 4.87 -29.32
CA GLY A 86 -20.64 3.57 -29.95
C GLY A 86 -19.46 2.77 -29.36
N ASN A 87 -18.72 3.35 -28.42
CA ASN A 87 -17.56 2.72 -27.79
C ASN A 87 -17.91 1.71 -26.69
N PHE A 88 -19.19 1.59 -26.30
CA PHE A 88 -19.63 0.65 -25.27
C PHE A 88 -19.20 -0.80 -25.56
N TRP A 89 -19.20 -1.19 -26.84
CA TRP A 89 -18.79 -2.54 -27.25
C TRP A 89 -17.32 -2.84 -26.91
N TYR A 90 -16.43 -1.85 -27.02
CA TYR A 90 -15.02 -2.01 -26.67
C TYR A 90 -14.82 -2.20 -25.17
N TYR A 91 -15.55 -1.46 -24.33
CA TYR A 91 -15.53 -1.64 -22.88
C TYR A 91 -16.07 -3.01 -22.46
N TYR A 92 -17.16 -3.48 -23.09
CA TYR A 92 -17.71 -4.79 -22.81
C TYR A 92 -16.76 -5.92 -23.23
N PHE A 93 -16.12 -5.79 -24.39
CA PHE A 93 -15.09 -6.72 -24.82
C PHE A 93 -13.88 -6.73 -23.87
N PHE A 94 -13.43 -5.56 -23.42
CA PHE A 94 -12.36 -5.42 -22.44
C PHE A 94 -12.69 -6.11 -21.10
N LEU A 95 -13.92 -5.93 -20.59
CA LEU A 95 -14.39 -6.62 -19.38
C LEU A 95 -14.40 -8.14 -19.53
N LEU A 96 -14.78 -8.67 -20.70
CA LEU A 96 -14.70 -10.11 -20.96
C LEU A 96 -13.27 -10.62 -20.93
N VAL A 97 -12.33 -9.91 -21.57
CA VAL A 97 -10.91 -10.28 -21.56
C VAL A 97 -10.35 -10.30 -20.15
N MET A 98 -10.64 -9.26 -19.35
CA MET A 98 -10.26 -9.21 -17.94
C MET A 98 -10.81 -10.38 -17.14
N PHE A 99 -12.10 -10.69 -17.31
CA PHE A 99 -12.73 -11.81 -16.60
C PHE A 99 -12.05 -13.13 -16.92
N PHE A 100 -11.74 -13.40 -18.20
CA PHE A 100 -11.01 -14.60 -18.59
C PHE A 100 -9.58 -14.64 -18.04
N GLY A 101 -8.86 -13.50 -18.06
CA GLY A 101 -7.51 -13.40 -17.49
C GLY A 101 -7.49 -13.77 -16.00
N PHE A 102 -8.43 -13.20 -15.23
CA PHE A 102 -8.58 -13.49 -13.81
C PHE A 102 -8.92 -14.97 -13.55
N VAL A 103 -9.81 -15.57 -14.36
CA VAL A 103 -10.16 -16.99 -14.23
C VAL A 103 -8.95 -17.89 -14.47
N ILE A 104 -8.13 -17.61 -15.49
CA ILE A 104 -6.89 -18.37 -15.76
C ILE A 104 -5.91 -18.29 -14.59
N GLU A 105 -5.80 -17.12 -13.98
CA GLU A 105 -4.92 -16.88 -12.84
C GLU A 105 -5.39 -17.62 -11.57
N LEU A 106 -6.70 -17.64 -11.32
CA LEU A 106 -7.31 -18.44 -10.24
C LEU A 106 -7.03 -19.93 -10.41
N PHE A 107 -7.21 -20.47 -11.62
CA PHE A 107 -6.95 -21.89 -11.88
C PHE A 107 -5.46 -22.23 -11.80
N SER A 108 -4.57 -21.30 -12.16
CA SER A 108 -3.12 -21.48 -12.04
C SER A 108 -2.63 -21.49 -10.58
N GLY A 109 -3.47 -21.04 -9.63
CA GLY A 109 -3.20 -21.15 -8.21
C GLY A 109 -2.22 -20.13 -7.64
N TYR A 110 -1.87 -19.07 -8.40
CA TYR A 110 -1.04 -17.95 -7.91
C TYR A 110 -1.67 -17.18 -6.75
N VAL A 111 -3.00 -17.28 -6.60
CA VAL A 111 -3.81 -16.63 -5.55
C VAL A 111 -4.15 -17.60 -4.41
N ARG A 112 -3.69 -18.86 -4.46
CA ARG A 112 -3.97 -19.81 -3.38
C ARG A 112 -3.07 -19.52 -2.18
N TRP A 113 -3.68 -19.03 -1.12
CA TRP A 113 -3.09 -19.06 0.22
C TRP A 113 -3.20 -20.48 0.78
N VAL A 114 -2.07 -21.17 0.83
CA VAL A 114 -1.92 -22.35 1.70
C VAL A 114 -1.33 -21.81 3.00
N TYR A 115 -2.12 -21.91 4.07
CA TYR A 115 -1.66 -21.65 5.44
C TYR A 115 -0.60 -22.67 5.86
#